data_AF-A0A7C4UR06-F1
#
_entry.id   AF-A0A7C4UR06-F1
#
_cell.length_a   1.000
_cell.length_b   1.000
_cell.length_c   1.000
_cell.angle_alpha   90.00
_cell.angle_beta   90.00
_cell.angle_gamma   90.00
#
_symmetry.space_group_name_H-M   'P 1'
#
loop_
_entity.id
_entity.type
_entity.pdbx_description
1 polymer ?
#
loop_
_entity_poly.entity_id
_entity_poly.type
_entity_poly.pdbx_seq_one_letter_code
_entity_poly.pdbx_strand_id
1 'polypeptide(L)'
;MSELRSALQPLSNAINTNTGIPPSQHESILNNLRSVKGKYSAIENGKIAIGKICLELDDMIKRAREQQRWGLVRLGIMAYDVLRPGAIAPDGKYARLLERTNLILSRPKVEVNGFLQAEKDIYIFLTVTDTATQKTENFKVREGEEFYEPVDPQTNKKKPPQLRIVRVIGDQQSVEILYIPANETWIVPGPRTKG
;
A
#
# COMPACT_ATOMS: atom_id res chain seq x y z
N MET A 1 26.13 -11.82 13.58
CA MET A 1 25.23 -10.65 13.76
C MET A 1 25.28 -9.69 12.58
N SER A 2 26.46 -9.40 12.01
CA SER A 2 26.56 -8.49 10.84
C SER A 2 25.76 -8.98 9.63
N GLU A 3 25.77 -10.28 9.34
CA GLU A 3 25.07 -10.84 8.15
C GLU A 3 23.55 -10.66 8.19
N LEU A 4 22.91 -10.80 9.36
CA LEU A 4 21.45 -10.58 9.52
C LEU A 4 21.11 -9.10 9.27
N ARG A 5 21.94 -8.17 9.76
CA ARG A 5 21.76 -6.74 9.50
C ARG A 5 22.02 -6.40 8.03
N SER A 6 23.06 -6.98 7.43
CA SER A 6 23.38 -6.79 6.01
C SER A 6 22.23 -7.22 5.10
N ALA A 7 21.53 -8.31 5.43
CA ALA A 7 20.36 -8.75 4.68
C ALA A 7 19.19 -7.73 4.74
N LEU A 8 19.10 -6.95 5.81
CA LEU A 8 18.08 -5.91 6.01
C LEU A 8 18.56 -4.50 5.63
N GLN A 9 19.83 -4.35 5.26
CA GLN A 9 20.41 -3.06 4.89
C GLN A 9 19.63 -2.34 3.77
N PRO A 10 19.13 -3.02 2.72
CA PRO A 10 18.30 -2.36 1.71
C PRO A 10 17.03 -1.73 2.30
N LEU A 11 16.36 -2.43 3.22
CA LEU A 11 15.15 -1.93 3.90
C LEU A 11 15.47 -0.73 4.79
N SER A 12 16.52 -0.84 5.60
CA SER A 12 16.97 0.25 6.46
C SER A 12 17.34 1.50 5.66
N ASN A 13 18.11 1.33 4.58
CA ASN A 13 18.50 2.42 3.70
C ASN A 13 17.26 3.09 3.08
N ALA A 14 16.33 2.30 2.52
CA ALA A 14 15.11 2.82 1.90
C ALA A 14 14.25 3.67 2.85
N ILE A 15 14.14 3.25 4.11
CA ILE A 15 13.42 4.01 5.15
C ILE A 15 14.16 5.30 5.50
N ASN A 16 15.48 5.26 5.63
CA ASN A 16 16.28 6.41 6.06
C ASN A 16 16.47 7.46 4.94
N THR A 17 16.61 7.02 3.69
CA THR A 17 16.78 7.92 2.53
C THR A 17 15.47 8.26 1.85
N ASN A 18 14.34 7.78 2.39
CA ASN A 18 13.00 7.96 1.83
C ASN A 18 12.91 7.47 0.37
N THR A 19 13.66 6.43 0.00
CA THR A 19 13.64 5.83 -1.35
C THR A 19 12.78 4.57 -1.40
N GLY A 20 12.21 4.28 -2.57
CA GLY A 20 11.41 3.07 -2.78
C GLY A 20 12.31 1.87 -3.05
N ILE A 21 11.86 0.66 -2.67
CA ILE A 21 12.45 -0.58 -3.14
C ILE A 21 11.51 -1.16 -4.21
N PRO A 22 11.98 -1.41 -5.44
CA PRO A 22 11.18 -2.04 -6.48
C PRO A 22 10.63 -3.39 -6.03
N PRO A 23 9.35 -3.74 -6.35
CA PRO A 23 8.77 -5.03 -5.97
C PRO A 23 9.59 -6.25 -6.41
N SER A 24 10.28 -6.16 -7.55
CA SER A 24 11.16 -7.22 -8.06
C SER A 24 12.32 -7.57 -7.12
N GLN A 25 12.74 -6.64 -6.25
CA GLN A 25 13.82 -6.87 -5.29
C GLN A 25 13.32 -7.43 -3.95
N HIS A 26 12.00 -7.39 -3.68
CA HIS A 26 11.44 -7.80 -2.39
C HIS A 26 11.69 -9.28 -2.13
N GLU A 27 11.47 -10.14 -3.13
CA GLU A 27 11.65 -11.57 -2.98
C GLU A 27 13.13 -11.95 -2.74
N SER A 28 14.05 -11.29 -3.44
CA SER A 28 15.49 -11.49 -3.25
C SER A 28 15.94 -11.14 -1.82
N ILE A 29 15.45 -10.02 -1.27
CA ILE A 29 15.73 -9.63 0.12
C ILE A 29 15.20 -10.68 1.11
N LEU A 30 13.97 -11.15 0.92
CA LEU A 30 13.36 -12.16 1.78
C LEU A 30 14.07 -13.52 1.69
N ASN A 31 14.48 -13.94 0.49
CA ASN A 31 15.22 -15.18 0.27
C ASN A 31 16.61 -15.13 0.92
N ASN A 32 17.31 -14.00 0.81
CA ASN A 32 18.57 -13.79 1.51
C ASN A 32 18.37 -13.90 3.03
N LEU A 33 17.35 -13.25 3.58
CA LEU A 33 17.03 -13.32 5.00
C LEU A 33 16.70 -14.74 5.48
N ARG A 34 15.95 -15.52 4.69
CA ARG A 34 15.67 -16.94 4.97
C ARG A 34 16.95 -17.78 5.03
N SER A 35 17.85 -17.59 4.06
CA SER A 35 19.14 -18.29 4.00
C SER A 35 20.00 -17.96 5.22
N VAL A 36 20.11 -16.68 5.57
CA VAL A 36 20.85 -16.24 6.76
C VAL A 36 20.22 -16.78 8.04
N LYS A 37 18.88 -16.71 8.19
CA LYS A 37 18.17 -17.29 9.34
C LYS A 37 18.48 -18.77 9.51
N GLY A 38 18.47 -19.55 8.43
CA GLY A 38 18.75 -21.00 8.47
C GLY A 38 20.12 -21.34 9.08
N LYS A 39 21.12 -20.47 8.90
CA LYS A 39 22.47 -20.65 9.47
C LYS A 39 22.54 -20.39 10.97
N TYR A 40 21.71 -19.47 11.49
CA TYR A 40 21.82 -18.99 12.88
C TYR A 40 20.70 -19.51 13.79
N SER A 41 19.63 -20.12 13.26
CA SER A 41 18.47 -20.55 14.03
C SER A 41 18.77 -21.67 15.04
N ALA A 42 19.76 -22.53 14.75
CA ALA A 42 20.12 -23.66 15.60
C ALA A 42 21.07 -23.28 16.75
N ILE A 43 21.70 -22.10 16.71
CA ILE A 43 22.73 -21.69 17.67
C ILE A 43 22.13 -20.72 18.69
N GLU A 44 22.45 -20.89 19.97
CA GLU A 44 21.86 -20.09 21.06
C GLU A 44 22.12 -18.57 20.90
N ASN A 45 23.37 -18.19 20.61
CA ASN A 45 23.72 -16.81 20.29
C ASN A 45 23.00 -16.28 19.04
N GLY A 46 22.67 -17.17 18.10
CA GLY A 46 21.91 -16.85 16.90
C GLY A 46 20.44 -16.55 17.21
N LYS A 47 19.81 -17.30 18.12
CA LYS A 47 18.45 -17.01 18.61
C LYS A 47 18.36 -15.64 19.29
N ILE A 48 19.35 -15.31 20.14
CA ILE A 48 19.44 -13.99 20.78
C ILE A 48 19.60 -12.89 19.73
N ALA A 49 20.46 -13.09 18.73
CA ALA A 49 20.65 -12.13 17.65
C ALA A 49 19.37 -11.94 16.82
N ILE A 50 18.66 -13.00 16.48
CA ILE A 50 17.36 -12.92 15.78
C ILE A 50 16.37 -12.10 16.60
N GLY A 51 16.28 -12.33 17.92
CA GLY A 51 15.43 -11.54 18.81
C GLY A 51 15.71 -10.04 18.75
N LYS A 52 16.99 -9.63 18.75
CA LYS A 52 17.39 -8.22 18.60
C LYS A 52 16.99 -7.65 17.25
N ILE A 53 17.18 -8.42 16.17
CA ILE A 53 16.80 -7.98 14.82
C ILE A 53 15.28 -7.84 14.67
N CYS A 54 14.49 -8.69 15.33
CA CYS A 54 13.03 -8.53 15.36
C CYS A 54 12.62 -7.19 16.00
N LEU A 55 13.31 -6.74 17.06
CA LEU A 55 13.06 -5.42 17.66
C LEU A 55 13.43 -4.27 16.70
N GLU A 56 14.53 -4.42 15.95
CA GLU A 56 14.91 -3.44 14.91
C GLU A 56 13.87 -3.39 13.78
N LEU A 57 13.35 -4.55 13.36
CA LEU A 57 12.28 -4.61 12.36
C LEU A 57 10.98 -3.98 12.85
N ASP A 58 10.61 -4.19 14.12
CA ASP A 58 9.44 -3.54 14.72
C ASP A 58 9.52 -2.01 14.58
N ASP A 59 10.69 -1.45 14.90
CA ASP A 59 10.96 -0.01 14.79
C ASP A 59 10.97 0.47 13.34
N MET A 60 11.58 -0.30 12.42
CA MET A 60 11.54 0.00 10.98
C MET A 60 10.11 0.01 10.42
N ILE A 61 9.29 -0.98 10.78
CA ILE A 61 7.88 -1.06 10.36
C ILE A 61 7.11 0.17 10.89
N LYS A 62 7.36 0.55 12.14
CA LYS A 62 6.74 1.73 12.75
C LYS A 62 7.11 3.01 11.99
N ARG A 63 8.41 3.26 11.75
CA ARG A 63 8.90 4.42 10.99
C ARG A 63 8.35 4.47 9.56
N ALA A 64 8.36 3.33 8.86
CA ALA A 64 7.80 3.23 7.52
C ALA A 64 6.30 3.56 7.50
N ARG A 65 5.55 3.13 8.53
CA ARG A 65 4.12 3.44 8.67
C ARG A 65 3.89 4.93 8.95
N GLU A 66 4.67 5.55 9.82
CA GLU A 66 4.60 6.99 10.10
C GLU A 66 4.86 7.84 8.84
N GLN A 67 5.75 7.36 7.98
CA GLN A 67 6.03 7.98 6.66
C GLN A 67 5.04 7.56 5.55
N GLN A 68 3.98 6.81 5.88
CA GLN A 68 3.01 6.24 4.92
C GLN A 68 3.65 5.44 3.76
N ARG A 69 4.79 4.79 4.02
CA ARG A 69 5.53 3.96 3.05
C ARG A 69 5.02 2.54 3.05
N TRP A 70 3.77 2.34 2.65
CA TRP A 70 3.04 1.06 2.74
C TRP A 70 3.77 -0.12 2.07
N GLY A 71 4.49 0.10 0.97
CA GLY A 71 5.32 -0.94 0.36
C GLY A 71 6.46 -1.44 1.25
N LEU A 72 7.09 -0.53 2.01
CA LEU A 72 8.15 -0.87 2.98
C LEU A 72 7.56 -1.47 4.25
N VAL A 73 6.37 -1.02 4.69
CA VAL A 73 5.62 -1.64 5.79
C VAL A 73 5.35 -3.12 5.47
N ARG A 74 4.83 -3.42 4.28
CA ARG A 74 4.58 -4.80 3.84
C ARG A 74 5.85 -5.64 3.85
N LEU A 75 6.92 -5.13 3.24
CA LEU A 75 8.20 -5.83 3.18
C LEU A 75 8.78 -6.09 4.58
N GLY A 76 8.71 -5.11 5.48
CA GLY A 76 9.12 -5.25 6.87
C GLY A 76 8.34 -6.33 7.62
N ILE A 77 7.01 -6.37 7.45
CA ILE A 77 6.15 -7.41 8.02
C ILE A 77 6.54 -8.81 7.49
N MET A 78 6.75 -8.94 6.18
CA MET A 78 7.18 -10.21 5.58
C MET A 78 8.57 -10.64 6.08
N ALA A 79 9.50 -9.69 6.24
CA ALA A 79 10.82 -9.96 6.81
C ALA A 79 10.74 -10.38 8.28
N TYR A 80 9.84 -9.76 9.06
CA TYR A 80 9.59 -10.16 10.45
C TYR A 80 9.04 -11.58 10.53
N ASP A 81 8.07 -11.93 9.70
CA ASP A 81 7.49 -13.28 9.66
C ASP A 81 8.52 -14.34 9.23
N VAL A 82 9.43 -14.00 8.31
CA VAL A 82 10.57 -14.86 8.00
C VAL A 82 11.37 -15.18 9.26
N LEU A 83 11.66 -14.21 10.12
CA LEU A 83 12.42 -14.43 11.36
C LEU A 83 11.60 -15.12 12.45
N ARG A 84 10.34 -14.74 12.60
CA ARG A 84 9.40 -15.25 13.59
C ARG A 84 8.09 -15.70 12.90
N PRO A 85 8.04 -16.95 12.41
CA PRO A 85 6.88 -17.45 11.68
C PRO A 85 5.60 -17.40 12.50
N GLY A 86 4.49 -17.10 11.83
CA GLY A 86 3.18 -16.94 12.46
C GLY A 86 2.85 -15.49 12.82
N ALA A 87 3.73 -14.54 12.51
CA ALA A 87 3.45 -13.13 12.72
C ALA A 87 2.32 -12.60 11.81
N ILE A 88 2.09 -13.27 10.68
CA ILE A 88 1.02 -12.95 9.71
C ILE A 88 -0.17 -13.91 9.78
N ALA A 89 -0.17 -14.88 10.71
CA ALA A 89 -1.34 -15.74 10.95
C ALA A 89 -2.55 -14.89 11.38
N PRO A 90 -3.81 -15.39 11.32
CA PRO A 90 -5.00 -14.58 11.63
C PRO A 90 -4.97 -13.87 13.00
N ASP A 91 -4.34 -14.49 14.00
CA ASP A 91 -4.10 -14.00 15.36
C ASP A 91 -2.68 -13.43 15.57
N GLY A 92 -1.87 -13.43 14.51
CA GLY A 92 -0.50 -12.95 14.50
C GLY A 92 -0.39 -11.44 14.70
N LYS A 93 0.75 -11.01 15.26
CA LYS A 93 1.05 -9.61 15.60
C LYS A 93 0.76 -8.62 14.47
N TYR A 94 1.03 -9.01 13.22
CA TYR A 94 0.97 -8.14 12.05
C TYR A 94 -0.20 -8.43 11.11
N ALA A 95 -1.09 -9.37 11.45
CA ALA A 95 -2.19 -9.80 10.58
C ALA A 95 -3.03 -8.62 10.05
N ARG A 96 -3.56 -7.81 10.98
CA ARG A 96 -4.40 -6.64 10.66
C ARG A 96 -3.65 -5.55 9.91
N LEU A 97 -2.37 -5.34 10.23
CA LEU A 97 -1.57 -4.33 9.56
C LEU A 97 -1.22 -4.76 8.13
N LEU A 98 -0.97 -6.06 7.92
CA LEU A 98 -0.74 -6.62 6.59
C LEU A 98 -1.99 -6.49 5.72
N GLU A 99 -3.16 -6.85 6.25
CA GLU A 99 -4.45 -6.70 5.56
C GLU A 99 -4.66 -5.24 5.13
N ARG A 100 -4.53 -4.30 6.06
CA ARG A 100 -4.62 -2.86 5.76
C ARG A 100 -3.63 -2.43 4.68
N THR A 101 -2.39 -2.89 4.79
CA THR A 101 -1.33 -2.53 3.83
C THR A 101 -1.65 -3.06 2.44
N ASN A 102 -2.18 -4.28 2.33
CA ASN A 102 -2.61 -4.86 1.07
C ASN A 102 -3.75 -4.03 0.45
N LEU A 103 -4.74 -3.61 1.25
CA LEU A 103 -5.82 -2.74 0.78
C LEU A 103 -5.28 -1.42 0.22
N ILE A 104 -4.43 -0.73 0.97
CA ILE A 104 -3.87 0.56 0.53
C ILE A 104 -3.02 0.41 -0.74
N LEU A 105 -2.20 -0.64 -0.83
CA LEU A 105 -1.40 -0.92 -2.02
C LEU A 105 -2.26 -1.32 -3.24
N SER A 106 -3.46 -1.85 -3.02
CA SER A 106 -4.43 -2.16 -4.07
C SER A 106 -5.33 -0.98 -4.45
N ARG A 107 -5.16 0.19 -3.83
CA ARG A 107 -5.95 1.37 -4.15
C ARG A 107 -5.73 1.77 -5.61
N PRO A 108 -6.79 1.87 -6.43
CA PRO A 108 -6.66 2.27 -7.83
C PRO A 108 -6.12 3.70 -7.93
N LYS A 109 -5.44 4.00 -9.02
CA LYS A 109 -5.02 5.37 -9.35
C LYS A 109 -6.19 6.10 -9.95
N VAL A 110 -6.39 7.36 -9.56
CA VAL A 110 -7.47 8.19 -10.09
C VAL A 110 -6.89 9.49 -10.59
N GLU A 111 -7.30 9.88 -11.79
CA GLU A 111 -6.97 11.16 -12.43
C GLU A 111 -8.26 11.89 -12.74
N VAL A 112 -8.33 13.18 -12.41
CA VAL A 112 -9.48 14.03 -12.74
C VAL A 112 -9.22 14.67 -14.09
N ASN A 113 -10.07 14.35 -15.07
CA ASN A 113 -9.95 14.85 -16.44
C ASN A 113 -10.65 16.20 -16.63
N GLY A 114 -11.67 16.50 -15.82
CA GLY A 114 -12.46 17.71 -15.98
C GLY A 114 -13.68 17.77 -15.08
N PHE A 115 -14.28 18.96 -15.07
CA PHE A 115 -15.51 19.26 -14.37
C PHE A 115 -16.51 19.86 -15.36
N LEU A 116 -17.78 19.57 -15.18
CA LEU A 116 -18.86 20.20 -15.93
C LEU A 116 -19.97 20.57 -14.96
N GLN A 117 -20.18 21.87 -14.81
CA GLN A 117 -21.33 22.39 -14.09
C GLN A 117 -22.54 22.40 -15.03
N ALA A 118 -23.59 21.68 -14.66
CA ALA A 118 -24.85 21.67 -15.38
C ALA A 118 -25.98 21.92 -14.38
N GLU A 119 -26.69 23.04 -14.55
CA GLU A 119 -27.74 23.51 -13.65
C GLU A 119 -27.26 23.65 -12.19
N LYS A 120 -27.61 22.69 -11.33
CA LYS A 120 -27.25 22.64 -9.91
C LYS A 120 -26.23 21.55 -9.57
N ASP A 121 -25.87 20.71 -10.53
CA ASP A 121 -24.96 19.58 -10.32
C ASP A 121 -23.59 19.84 -10.94
N ILE A 122 -22.54 19.36 -10.27
CA ILE A 122 -21.18 19.30 -10.81
C ILE A 122 -20.89 17.85 -11.17
N TYR A 123 -20.69 17.61 -12.46
CA TYR A 123 -20.19 16.35 -12.97
C TYR A 123 -18.67 16.36 -12.98
N ILE A 124 -18.08 15.26 -12.53
CA ILE A 124 -16.65 15.04 -12.44
C ILE A 124 -16.31 13.93 -13.42
N PHE A 125 -15.39 14.21 -14.35
CA PHE A 125 -14.87 13.24 -15.29
C PHE A 125 -13.56 12.68 -14.74
N LEU A 126 -13.49 11.36 -14.60
CA LEU A 126 -12.37 10.68 -13.96
C LEU A 126 -11.86 9.56 -14.85
N THR A 127 -10.55 9.33 -14.78
CA THR A 127 -9.90 8.13 -15.27
C THR A 127 -9.46 7.31 -14.06
N VAL A 128 -9.87 6.05 -13.97
CA VAL A 128 -9.44 5.14 -12.90
C VAL A 128 -8.58 4.05 -13.51
N THR A 129 -7.37 3.86 -12.98
CA THR A 129 -6.46 2.78 -13.37
C THR A 129 -6.31 1.78 -12.24
N ASP A 130 -6.67 0.53 -12.51
CA ASP A 130 -6.46 -0.60 -11.62
C ASP A 130 -4.95 -0.86 -11.45
N THR A 131 -4.45 -0.85 -10.21
CA THR A 131 -3.02 -1.04 -9.95
C THR A 131 -2.51 -2.45 -10.21
N ALA A 132 -3.38 -3.46 -10.15
CA ALA A 132 -3.03 -4.85 -10.39
C ALA A 132 -3.08 -5.20 -11.88
N THR A 133 -4.12 -4.78 -12.59
CA THR A 133 -4.33 -5.14 -14.00
C THR A 133 -3.84 -4.09 -14.99
N GLN A 134 -3.54 -2.87 -14.53
CA GLN A 134 -3.21 -1.69 -15.35
C GLN A 134 -4.31 -1.31 -16.35
N LYS A 135 -5.53 -1.86 -16.18
CA LYS A 135 -6.68 -1.47 -16.99
C LYS A 135 -7.22 -0.12 -16.52
N THR A 136 -7.64 0.67 -17.49
CA THR A 136 -8.13 2.03 -17.29
C THR A 136 -9.58 2.13 -17.71
N GLU A 137 -10.39 2.78 -16.89
CA GLU A 137 -11.83 3.01 -17.12
C GLU A 137 -12.18 4.48 -16.87
N ASN A 138 -13.07 5.02 -17.70
CA ASN A 138 -13.50 6.42 -17.61
C ASN A 138 -14.87 6.51 -16.93
N PHE A 139 -15.03 7.48 -16.04
CA PHE A 139 -16.24 7.69 -15.27
C PHE A 139 -16.73 9.14 -15.39
N LYS A 140 -18.05 9.29 -15.31
CA LYS A 140 -18.74 10.57 -15.14
C LYS A 140 -19.61 10.43 -13.89
N VAL A 141 -19.22 11.10 -12.81
CA VAL A 141 -19.83 10.92 -11.48
C VAL A 141 -20.16 12.26 -10.83
N ARG A 142 -21.07 12.24 -9.86
CA ARG A 142 -21.42 13.40 -9.03
C ARG A 142 -20.90 13.27 -7.61
N GLU A 143 -20.95 14.37 -6.87
CA GLU A 143 -20.69 14.37 -5.44
C GLU A 143 -21.61 13.37 -4.71
N GLY A 144 -21.04 12.58 -3.79
CA GLY A 144 -21.76 11.55 -3.06
C GLY A 144 -21.89 10.20 -3.78
N GLU A 145 -21.60 10.14 -5.08
CA GLU A 145 -21.78 8.92 -5.90
C GLU A 145 -20.67 7.89 -5.65
N GLU A 146 -21.08 6.63 -5.49
CA GLU A 146 -20.18 5.47 -5.45
C GLU A 146 -19.97 4.93 -6.86
N PHE A 147 -18.72 4.58 -7.20
CA PHE A 147 -18.33 4.15 -8.53
C PHE A 147 -17.18 3.15 -8.49
N TYR A 148 -16.79 2.70 -9.69
CA TYR A 148 -15.74 1.71 -9.93
C TYR A 148 -16.02 0.35 -9.28
N GLU A 149 -16.63 -0.53 -10.08
CA GLU A 149 -17.02 -1.91 -9.74
C GLU A 149 -16.12 -2.92 -10.49
N PRO A 150 -14.87 -3.13 -10.05
CA PRO A 150 -13.94 -3.97 -10.79
C PRO A 150 -14.45 -5.41 -10.86
N VAL A 151 -14.25 -6.06 -12.01
CA VAL A 151 -14.61 -7.46 -12.22
C VAL A 151 -13.53 -8.34 -11.61
N ASP A 152 -13.93 -9.27 -10.75
CA ASP A 152 -13.01 -10.28 -10.23
C ASP A 152 -12.53 -11.20 -11.36
N PRO A 153 -11.22 -11.31 -11.62
CA PRO A 153 -10.70 -12.13 -12.71
C PRO A 153 -10.91 -13.63 -12.50
N GLN A 154 -11.09 -14.10 -11.26
CA GLN A 154 -11.30 -15.52 -10.96
C GLN A 154 -12.77 -15.89 -11.09
N THR A 155 -13.69 -15.03 -10.61
CA THR A 155 -15.12 -15.36 -10.57
C THR A 155 -15.93 -14.71 -11.68
N ASN A 156 -15.34 -13.79 -12.45
CA ASN A 156 -15.98 -12.97 -13.48
C ASN A 156 -17.23 -12.20 -12.97
N LYS A 157 -17.25 -11.87 -11.67
CA LYS A 157 -18.35 -11.12 -11.02
C LYS A 157 -17.87 -9.73 -10.68
N LYS A 158 -18.76 -8.74 -10.79
CA LYS A 158 -18.50 -7.38 -10.32
C LYS A 158 -18.36 -7.37 -8.80
N LYS A 159 -17.33 -6.68 -8.32
CA LYS A 159 -17.20 -6.32 -6.91
C LYS A 159 -18.10 -5.12 -6.60
N PRO A 160 -18.48 -4.91 -5.32
CA PRO A 160 -19.14 -3.68 -4.93
C PRO A 160 -18.26 -2.46 -5.28
N PRO A 161 -18.88 -1.27 -5.43
CA PRO A 161 -18.15 -0.03 -5.65
C PRO A 161 -17.01 0.14 -4.65
N GLN A 162 -15.82 0.50 -5.15
CA GLN A 162 -14.65 0.70 -4.29
C GLN A 162 -14.34 2.17 -4.03
N LEU A 163 -14.90 3.06 -4.85
CA LEU A 163 -14.62 4.49 -4.79
C LEU A 163 -15.90 5.27 -4.57
N ARG A 164 -15.80 6.40 -3.87
CA ARG A 164 -16.90 7.35 -3.71
C ARG A 164 -16.38 8.77 -3.79
N ILE A 165 -17.11 9.65 -4.47
CA ILE A 165 -16.85 11.08 -4.41
C ILE A 165 -17.36 11.61 -3.08
N VAL A 166 -16.45 12.16 -2.26
CA VAL A 166 -16.83 12.80 -1.00
C VAL A 166 -17.32 14.21 -1.28
N ARG A 167 -16.50 15.02 -1.97
CA ARG A 167 -16.82 16.40 -2.36
C ARG A 167 -15.88 16.98 -3.39
N VAL A 168 -16.33 18.04 -4.06
CA VAL A 168 -15.46 18.94 -4.85
C VAL A 168 -14.82 19.99 -3.94
N ILE A 169 -13.54 20.28 -4.15
CA ILE A 169 -12.76 21.24 -3.36
C ILE A 169 -12.30 22.42 -4.23
N GLY A 170 -12.39 23.63 -3.67
CA GLY A 170 -11.72 24.82 -4.19
C GLY A 170 -12.22 25.29 -5.55
N ASP A 171 -13.54 25.31 -5.77
CA ASP A 171 -14.15 25.71 -7.05
C ASP A 171 -13.59 24.92 -8.25
N GLN A 172 -13.80 23.58 -8.21
CA GLN A 172 -13.37 22.67 -9.28
C GLN A 172 -11.84 22.55 -9.43
N GLN A 173 -11.09 22.83 -8.36
CA GLN A 173 -9.62 22.63 -8.34
C GLN A 173 -9.21 21.22 -7.97
N SER A 174 -10.02 20.49 -7.19
CA SER A 174 -9.68 19.16 -6.71
C SER A 174 -10.93 18.38 -6.28
N VAL A 175 -10.78 17.07 -6.10
CA VAL A 175 -11.84 16.18 -5.61
C VAL A 175 -11.31 15.36 -4.43
N GLU A 176 -12.09 15.28 -3.37
CA GLU A 176 -11.86 14.32 -2.29
C GLU A 176 -12.57 13.01 -2.62
N ILE A 177 -11.80 11.92 -2.64
CA ILE A 177 -12.29 10.57 -2.97
C ILE A 177 -12.09 9.66 -1.76
N LEU A 178 -13.09 8.86 -1.45
CA LEU A 178 -13.04 7.79 -0.45
C LEU A 178 -12.72 6.46 -1.13
N TYR A 179 -11.71 5.75 -0.63
CA TYR A 179 -11.46 4.35 -0.93
C TYR A 179 -12.19 3.51 0.11
N ILE A 180 -13.34 2.98 -0.27
CA ILE A 180 -14.29 2.29 0.62
C ILE A 180 -13.63 1.11 1.36
N PRO A 181 -12.85 0.21 0.71
CA PRO A 181 -12.26 -0.94 1.39
C PRO A 181 -11.33 -0.60 2.56
N ALA A 182 -10.58 0.51 2.47
CA ALA A 182 -9.67 0.94 3.54
C ALA A 182 -10.24 2.03 4.44
N ASN A 183 -11.45 2.53 4.13
CA ASN A 183 -12.05 3.72 4.74
C ASN A 183 -11.08 4.90 4.81
N GLU A 184 -10.42 5.21 3.68
CA GLU A 184 -9.38 6.24 3.59
C GLU A 184 -9.70 7.23 2.47
N THR A 185 -9.63 8.53 2.78
CA THR A 185 -9.82 9.59 1.77
C THR A 185 -8.49 10.15 1.29
N TRP A 186 -8.48 10.67 0.06
CA TRP A 186 -7.38 11.47 -0.45
C TRP A 186 -7.88 12.50 -1.46
N ILE A 187 -7.05 13.52 -1.69
CA ILE A 187 -7.35 14.59 -2.64
C ILE A 187 -6.70 14.26 -3.97
N VAL A 188 -7.50 14.29 -5.03
CA VAL A 188 -7.03 14.22 -6.42
C VAL A 188 -7.12 15.62 -7.03
N PRO A 189 -6.00 16.19 -7.50
CA PRO A 189 -6.02 17.48 -8.16
C PRO A 189 -6.82 17.38 -9.47
N GLY A 190 -7.59 18.43 -9.74
CA GLY A 190 -8.24 18.66 -11.03
C GLY A 190 -7.21 18.81 -12.16
N PRO A 191 -7.66 18.80 -13.42
CA PRO A 191 -6.77 19.10 -14.53
C PRO A 191 -6.18 20.50 -14.32
N ARG A 192 -4.85 20.61 -14.42
CA ARG A 192 -4.19 21.92 -14.44
C ARG A 192 -4.72 22.66 -15.66
N THR A 193 -5.51 23.71 -15.45
CA THR A 193 -5.75 24.71 -16.48
C THR A 193 -4.38 25.21 -16.92
N LYS A 194 -3.98 24.93 -18.16
CA LYS A 194 -2.91 25.69 -18.80
C LYS A 194 -3.43 27.13 -18.87
N GLY A 195 -2.99 27.96 -17.93
CA GLY A 195 -3.07 29.41 -18.06
C GLY A 195 -2.25 29.87 -19.26
#